data_AF-A0A7L5YKW3-F1
#
_entry.id   AF-A0A7L5YKW3-F1
#
_cell.length_a   1.000
_cell.length_b   1.000
_cell.length_c   1.000
_cell.angle_alpha   90.00
_cell.angle_beta   90.00
_cell.angle_gamma   90.00
#
_symmetry.space_group_name_H-M   'P 1'
#
loop_
_entity.id
_entity.type
_entity.pdbx_description
1 polymer ?
#
loop_
_entity_poly.entity_id
_entity_poly.type
_entity_poly.pdbx_seq_one_letter_code
_entity_poly.pdbx_strand_id
1 'polypeptide(L)'
;MPNANEPNVRVRASATEQNGNVISDASNGNFIIDSLIQVPGGLVANPANVWTNVNAFTLSWVNPPDLSGIVGAYYKLDAEPGGPTDGTYVATSQPVIHNITMPGDGRHSIYLWLKDRAGNVNQAQRNALFNVFWFDGTAPASHAALTGLQGANGWWRSTVTVNLTANDPEPGSGVTAIYHQLDNQGVQTTTTFAVSAGRTPTALLGTRCSRQ
;
A
#
# COMPACT_ATOMS: atom_id res chain seq x y z
N MET A 1 -23.07 -22.02 30.60
CA MET A 1 -23.06 -21.16 29.39
C MET A 1 -22.65 -22.06 28.23
N PRO A 2 -23.33 -22.05 27.07
CA PRO A 2 -22.82 -22.73 25.89
C PRO A 2 -21.42 -22.19 25.55
N ASN A 3 -20.55 -23.01 24.96
CA ASN A 3 -19.24 -22.55 24.56
C ASN A 3 -19.36 -21.49 23.44
N ALA A 4 -18.28 -20.74 23.18
CA ALA A 4 -18.30 -19.63 22.23
C ALA A 4 -18.54 -20.09 20.77
N ASN A 5 -18.22 -21.34 20.43
CA ASN A 5 -18.42 -21.91 19.09
C ASN A 5 -18.97 -23.36 19.20
N GLU A 6 -20.29 -23.51 19.05
CA GLU A 6 -20.97 -24.82 19.13
C GLU A 6 -21.54 -25.22 17.74
N PRO A 7 -21.02 -26.27 17.09
CA PRO A 7 -21.52 -26.71 15.78
C PRO A 7 -22.86 -27.47 15.84
N ASN A 8 -23.31 -27.89 17.02
CA ASN A 8 -24.47 -28.78 17.18
C ASN A 8 -25.29 -28.45 18.44
N VAL A 9 -25.88 -27.26 18.49
CA VAL A 9 -26.78 -26.90 19.59
C VAL A 9 -28.19 -27.37 19.28
N ARG A 10 -28.81 -28.00 20.27
CA ARG A 10 -30.21 -28.45 20.21
C ARG A 10 -30.99 -27.82 21.34
N VAL A 11 -32.22 -27.41 21.04
CA VAL A 11 -33.21 -27.01 22.05
C VAL A 11 -34.37 -27.99 22.00
N ARG A 12 -34.87 -28.33 23.18
CA ARG A 12 -36.15 -29.02 23.40
C ARG A 12 -36.92 -28.21 24.43
N ALA A 13 -38.18 -27.90 24.17
CA ALA A 13 -39.06 -27.31 25.15
C ALA A 13 -39.91 -28.42 25.80
N SER A 14 -40.17 -28.29 27.10
CA SER A 14 -41.13 -29.15 27.79
C SER A 14 -41.95 -28.33 28.77
N ALA A 15 -43.22 -28.64 28.89
CA ALA A 15 -44.14 -28.02 29.83
C ALA A 15 -44.62 -29.05 30.85
N THR A 16 -44.64 -28.66 32.12
CA THR A 16 -45.17 -29.46 33.22
C THR A 16 -46.44 -28.79 33.76
N GLU A 17 -47.55 -29.51 33.83
CA GLU A 17 -48.79 -29.04 34.46
C GLU A 17 -48.69 -29.06 36.00
N GLN A 18 -49.58 -28.33 36.69
CA GLN A 18 -49.62 -28.27 38.16
C GLN A 18 -49.93 -29.64 38.81
N ASN A 19 -50.51 -30.57 38.05
CA ASN A 19 -50.77 -31.96 38.44
C ASN A 19 -49.56 -32.90 38.19
N GLY A 20 -48.48 -32.41 37.58
CA GLY A 20 -47.25 -33.17 37.29
C GLY A 20 -47.13 -33.75 35.87
N ASN A 21 -48.11 -33.58 34.98
CA ASN A 21 -48.02 -34.06 33.60
C ASN A 21 -46.94 -33.29 32.82
N VAL A 22 -46.02 -33.99 32.14
CA VAL A 22 -44.97 -33.37 31.31
C VAL A 22 -45.17 -33.74 29.84
N ILE A 23 -45.20 -32.74 28.96
CA ILE A 23 -45.10 -32.93 27.51
C ILE A 23 -43.86 -32.20 26.98
N SER A 24 -43.19 -32.77 25.98
CA SER A 24 -42.12 -32.09 25.24
C SER A 24 -42.60 -31.69 23.85
N ASP A 25 -42.08 -30.58 23.34
CA ASP A 25 -42.35 -30.14 21.99
C ASP A 25 -41.71 -31.07 20.95
N ALA A 26 -42.24 -31.04 19.72
CA ALA A 26 -41.66 -31.76 18.60
C ALA A 26 -40.50 -30.99 17.93
N SER A 27 -40.27 -29.73 18.32
CA SER A 27 -39.24 -28.86 17.75
C SER A 27 -37.84 -29.30 18.19
N ASN A 28 -37.20 -30.15 17.39
CA ASN A 28 -35.76 -30.40 17.48
C ASN A 28 -35.03 -29.42 16.55
N GLY A 29 -34.96 -28.15 16.96
CA GLY A 29 -34.21 -27.13 16.23
C GLY A 29 -32.70 -27.34 16.40
N ASN A 30 -31.97 -27.49 15.29
CA ASN A 30 -30.51 -27.48 15.30
C ASN A 30 -30.02 -26.10 14.89
N PHE A 31 -29.04 -25.54 15.61
CA PHE A 31 -28.37 -24.31 15.22
C PHE A 31 -26.89 -24.36 15.55
N ILE A 32 -26.13 -23.52 14.87
CA ILE A 32 -24.69 -23.34 15.03
C ILE A 32 -24.48 -22.01 15.76
N ILE A 33 -23.66 -22.02 16.80
CA ILE A 33 -23.12 -20.80 17.40
C ILE A 33 -21.72 -20.63 16.85
N ASP A 34 -21.47 -19.49 16.21
CA ASP A 34 -20.14 -19.04 15.86
C ASP A 34 -20.01 -17.59 16.29
N SER A 35 -19.22 -17.34 17.34
CA SER A 35 -19.02 -16.01 17.91
C SER A 35 -17.56 -15.57 17.87
N LEU A 36 -16.70 -16.31 17.16
CA LEU A 36 -15.26 -16.09 17.14
C LEU A 36 -14.80 -15.87 15.71
N ILE A 37 -14.06 -14.79 15.50
CA ILE A 37 -13.20 -14.61 14.34
C ILE A 37 -11.75 -14.76 14.80
N GLN A 38 -10.82 -15.09 13.91
CA GLN A 38 -9.41 -15.26 14.23
C GLN A 38 -8.50 -14.36 13.38
N VAL A 39 -7.25 -14.19 13.84
CA VAL A 39 -6.25 -13.34 13.19
C VAL A 39 -5.80 -13.95 11.85
N PRO A 40 -5.73 -13.18 10.75
CA PRO A 40 -5.15 -13.66 9.50
C PRO A 40 -3.65 -13.93 9.65
N GLY A 41 -3.16 -15.05 9.13
CA GLY A 41 -1.74 -15.42 9.17
C GLY A 41 -0.99 -15.09 7.87
N GLY A 42 0.35 -15.12 7.91
CA GLY A 42 1.19 -15.17 6.70
C GLY A 42 0.95 -14.05 5.68
N LEU A 43 0.81 -12.80 6.14
CA LEU A 43 0.65 -11.66 5.23
C LEU A 43 1.87 -11.53 4.31
N VAL A 44 1.60 -11.39 3.01
CA VAL A 44 2.62 -11.17 1.97
C VAL A 44 2.14 -10.04 1.07
N ALA A 45 2.97 -9.02 0.92
CA ALA A 45 2.76 -7.89 0.04
C ALA A 45 3.49 -8.10 -1.31
N ASN A 46 2.94 -7.54 -2.39
CA ASN A 46 3.59 -7.52 -3.69
C ASN A 46 3.21 -6.26 -4.51
N PRO A 47 4.17 -5.48 -5.02
CA PRO A 47 5.57 -5.50 -4.62
C PRO A 47 5.72 -5.12 -3.14
N ALA A 48 6.73 -5.69 -2.47
CA ALA A 48 7.05 -5.38 -1.07
C ALA A 48 8.43 -4.77 -0.96
N ASN A 49 8.57 -3.67 -0.21
CA ASN A 49 9.83 -3.01 0.11
C ASN A 49 10.66 -2.61 -1.12
N VAL A 50 9.98 -2.25 -2.21
CA VAL A 50 10.60 -1.78 -3.46
C VAL A 50 9.79 -0.60 -3.96
N TRP A 51 10.47 0.52 -4.23
CA TRP A 51 9.84 1.71 -4.81
C TRP A 51 9.28 1.39 -6.18
N THR A 52 8.05 1.82 -6.42
CA THR A 52 7.42 1.76 -7.74
C THR A 52 6.64 3.02 -8.02
N ASN A 53 6.57 3.36 -9.31
CA ASN A 53 5.74 4.44 -9.83
C ASN A 53 4.38 3.95 -10.35
N VAL A 54 4.08 2.66 -10.17
CA VAL A 54 2.79 2.04 -10.47
C VAL A 54 2.04 1.88 -9.16
N ASN A 55 0.96 2.65 -9.01
CA ASN A 55 0.14 2.60 -7.81
C ASN A 55 -0.83 1.41 -7.83
N ALA A 56 -0.31 0.19 -7.77
CA ALA A 56 -1.10 -1.03 -7.74
C ALA A 56 -0.36 -2.12 -6.95
N PHE A 57 -0.87 -2.41 -5.76
CA PHE A 57 -0.29 -3.38 -4.84
C PHE A 57 -1.24 -4.55 -4.59
N THR A 58 -0.68 -5.69 -4.23
CA THR A 58 -1.41 -6.90 -3.84
C THR A 58 -1.03 -7.26 -2.40
N LEU A 59 -2.03 -7.66 -1.62
CA LEU A 59 -1.84 -8.28 -0.31
C LEU A 59 -2.48 -9.66 -0.32
N SER A 60 -1.72 -10.69 0.03
CA SER A 60 -2.23 -12.04 0.28
C SER A 60 -1.99 -12.47 1.73
N TRP A 61 -2.76 -13.44 2.21
CA TRP A 61 -2.64 -13.99 3.57
C TRP A 61 -3.04 -15.47 3.61
N VAL A 62 -3.09 -16.02 4.82
CA VAL A 62 -3.61 -17.36 5.12
C VAL A 62 -4.83 -17.19 6.03
N ASN A 63 -5.98 -17.74 5.62
CA ASN A 63 -7.17 -17.77 6.46
C ASN A 63 -6.94 -18.73 7.63
N PRO A 64 -7.24 -18.31 8.87
CA PRO A 64 -7.28 -19.21 10.00
C PRO A 64 -8.49 -20.18 9.89
N PRO A 65 -8.49 -21.29 10.64
CA PRO A 65 -9.69 -22.11 10.79
C PRO A 65 -10.85 -21.28 11.36
N ASP A 66 -12.02 -21.40 10.75
CA ASP A 66 -13.21 -20.64 11.12
C ASP A 66 -14.46 -21.50 10.90
N LEU A 67 -15.43 -21.44 11.81
CA LEU A 67 -16.57 -22.37 11.82
C LEU A 67 -17.59 -22.03 10.73
N SER A 68 -17.89 -20.75 10.54
CA SER A 68 -18.83 -20.28 9.51
C SER A 68 -18.16 -19.95 8.17
N GLY A 69 -16.83 -19.85 8.18
CA GLY A 69 -15.98 -19.59 7.04
C GLY A 69 -15.82 -18.09 6.77
N ILE A 70 -14.60 -17.71 6.36
CA ILE A 70 -14.25 -16.32 6.04
C ILE A 70 -14.92 -15.89 4.73
N VAL A 71 -15.58 -14.73 4.74
CA VAL A 71 -16.30 -14.15 3.58
C VAL A 71 -15.72 -12.83 3.10
N GLY A 72 -14.75 -12.28 3.82
CA GLY A 72 -13.99 -11.13 3.37
C GLY A 72 -13.00 -10.64 4.41
N ALA A 73 -12.32 -9.55 4.05
CA ALA A 73 -11.38 -8.88 4.91
C ALA A 73 -11.60 -7.38 4.85
N TYR A 74 -11.30 -6.72 5.95
CA TYR A 74 -11.09 -5.29 6.01
C TYR A 74 -9.59 -5.02 6.01
N TYR A 75 -9.20 -3.93 5.36
CA TYR A 75 -7.86 -3.39 5.51
C TYR A 75 -7.89 -1.88 5.79
N LYS A 76 -6.83 -1.38 6.43
CA LYS A 76 -6.60 0.05 6.65
C LYS A 76 -5.12 0.37 6.44
N LEU A 77 -4.86 1.51 5.82
CA LEU A 77 -3.50 2.00 5.59
C LEU A 77 -3.07 2.97 6.69
N ASP A 78 -1.79 2.92 7.07
CA ASP A 78 -1.02 3.88 7.87
C ASP A 78 -1.46 4.18 9.30
N ALA A 79 -2.68 3.84 9.67
CA ALA A 79 -3.21 4.00 11.02
C ALA A 79 -3.83 2.69 11.50
N GLU A 80 -3.69 2.41 12.79
CA GLU A 80 -4.42 1.31 13.40
C GLU A 80 -5.95 1.51 13.24
N PRO A 81 -6.72 0.42 13.03
CA PRO A 81 -8.17 0.50 12.99
C PRO A 81 -8.73 0.74 14.40
N GLY A 82 -9.59 1.75 14.54
CA GLY A 82 -10.28 2.10 15.78
C GLY A 82 -11.55 1.29 16.04
N GLY A 83 -12.07 0.58 15.03
CA GLY A 83 -13.29 -0.21 15.14
C GLY A 83 -13.40 -1.30 14.07
N PRO A 84 -14.39 -2.21 14.20
CA PRO A 84 -14.50 -3.40 13.35
C PRO A 84 -14.76 -3.09 11.88
N THR A 85 -15.29 -1.91 11.58
CA THR A 85 -15.59 -1.44 10.22
C THR A 85 -14.79 -0.21 9.82
N ASP A 86 -13.78 0.17 10.62
CA ASP A 86 -12.91 1.32 10.35
C ASP A 86 -11.82 0.93 9.36
N GLY A 87 -12.19 0.79 8.09
CA GLY A 87 -11.31 0.41 6.99
C GLY A 87 -12.09 0.17 5.70
N THR A 88 -11.40 -0.33 4.68
CA THR A 88 -12.02 -0.73 3.42
C THR A 88 -12.36 -2.21 3.46
N TYR A 89 -13.64 -2.55 3.26
CA TYR A 89 -14.08 -3.94 3.17
C TYR A 89 -13.92 -4.49 1.75
N VAL A 90 -13.38 -5.69 1.64
CA VAL A 90 -13.33 -6.48 0.41
C VAL A 90 -14.03 -7.81 0.66
N ALA A 91 -15.16 -8.03 -0.01
CA ALA A 91 -15.83 -9.32 -0.04
C ALA A 91 -15.01 -10.27 -0.92
N THR A 92 -14.45 -11.32 -0.31
CA THR A 92 -13.63 -12.31 -1.00
C THR A 92 -13.60 -13.61 -0.20
N SER A 93 -13.66 -14.74 -0.89
CA SER A 93 -13.39 -16.06 -0.31
C SER A 93 -11.93 -16.50 -0.54
N GLN A 94 -11.18 -15.78 -1.37
CA GLN A 94 -9.76 -16.01 -1.61
C GLN A 94 -8.93 -15.09 -0.71
N PRO A 95 -7.83 -15.57 -0.11
CA PRO A 95 -7.06 -14.78 0.83
C PRO A 95 -6.08 -13.84 0.10
N VAL A 96 -6.62 -13.00 -0.79
CA VAL A 96 -5.88 -12.04 -1.60
C VAL A 96 -6.75 -10.82 -1.96
N ILE A 97 -6.13 -9.63 -1.95
CA ILE A 97 -6.68 -8.37 -2.45
C ILE A 97 -5.68 -7.81 -3.45
N HIS A 98 -6.14 -7.54 -4.67
CA HIS A 98 -5.37 -6.92 -5.73
C HIS A 98 -5.69 -5.42 -5.86
N ASN A 99 -4.80 -4.68 -6.52
CA ASN A 99 -4.99 -3.27 -6.87
C ASN A 99 -5.26 -2.35 -5.67
N ILE A 100 -4.60 -2.61 -4.54
CA ILE A 100 -4.55 -1.67 -3.41
C ILE A 100 -3.75 -0.45 -3.86
N THR A 101 -4.30 0.74 -3.67
CA THR A 101 -3.66 2.02 -4.04
C THR A 101 -3.21 2.78 -2.79
N MET A 102 -2.00 3.35 -2.84
CA MET A 102 -1.46 4.21 -1.81
C MET A 102 -2.01 5.64 -1.93
N PRO A 103 -2.27 6.33 -0.81
CA PRO A 103 -2.91 7.65 -0.79
C PRO A 103 -1.98 8.78 -1.27
N GLY A 104 -0.68 8.55 -1.31
CA GLY A 104 0.33 9.51 -1.75
C GLY A 104 1.69 8.83 -1.80
N ASP A 105 2.73 9.58 -2.15
CA ASP A 105 4.09 9.05 -2.16
C ASP A 105 4.55 8.72 -0.74
N GLY A 106 5.49 7.78 -0.65
CA GLY A 106 6.08 7.35 0.60
C GLY A 106 5.98 5.85 0.87
N ARG A 107 6.28 5.51 2.12
CA ARG A 107 6.20 4.14 2.63
C ARG A 107 4.94 3.99 3.46
N HIS A 108 4.14 2.99 3.13
CA HIS A 108 2.84 2.76 3.74
C HIS A 108 2.79 1.44 4.49
N SER A 109 2.08 1.48 5.63
CA SER A 109 1.77 0.30 6.43
C SER A 109 0.35 -0.17 6.11
N ILE A 110 0.08 -1.47 6.26
CA ILE A 110 -1.26 -2.04 6.09
C ILE A 110 -1.63 -2.91 7.27
N TYR A 111 -2.85 -2.75 7.75
CA TYR A 111 -3.52 -3.59 8.74
C TYR A 111 -4.62 -4.38 8.05
N LEU A 112 -4.81 -5.65 8.41
CA LEU A 112 -5.80 -6.55 7.84
C LEU A 112 -6.52 -7.33 8.95
N TRP A 113 -7.85 -7.38 8.94
CA TRP A 113 -8.66 -8.23 9.80
C TRP A 113 -9.83 -8.84 9.02
N LEU A 114 -10.38 -9.94 9.53
CA LEU A 114 -11.32 -10.77 8.77
C LEU A 114 -12.77 -10.53 9.19
N LYS A 115 -13.67 -10.95 8.30
CA LYS A 115 -15.10 -11.10 8.55
C LYS A 115 -15.55 -12.49 8.11
N ASP A 116 -16.28 -13.19 8.96
CA ASP A 116 -16.87 -14.49 8.65
C ASP A 116 -18.33 -14.40 8.18
N ARG A 117 -18.92 -15.55 7.89
CA ARG A 117 -20.30 -15.68 7.44
C ARG A 117 -21.32 -15.49 8.57
N ALA A 118 -20.97 -15.80 9.81
CA ALA A 118 -21.79 -15.52 10.99
C ALA A 118 -21.90 -14.01 11.28
N GLY A 119 -21.02 -13.21 10.68
CA GLY A 119 -20.96 -11.76 10.82
C GLY A 119 -19.97 -11.29 11.88
N ASN A 120 -19.15 -12.19 12.44
CA ASN A 120 -18.12 -11.83 13.38
C ASN A 120 -17.04 -11.02 12.67
N VAL A 121 -16.68 -9.89 13.27
CA VAL A 121 -15.64 -8.98 12.81
C VAL A 121 -15.03 -8.31 14.03
N ASN A 122 -13.71 -8.32 14.12
CA ASN A 122 -13.00 -7.76 15.25
C ASN A 122 -11.64 -7.23 14.81
N GLN A 123 -11.50 -5.90 14.80
CA GLN A 123 -10.26 -5.24 14.43
C GLN A 123 -9.13 -5.51 15.42
N ALA A 124 -9.42 -5.83 16.68
CA ALA A 124 -8.37 -6.21 17.64
C ALA A 124 -7.63 -7.49 17.20
N GLN A 125 -8.27 -8.31 16.36
CA GLN A 125 -7.68 -9.50 15.74
C GLN A 125 -7.07 -9.19 14.35
N ARG A 126 -6.50 -7.99 14.19
CA ARG A 126 -5.73 -7.64 12.99
C ARG A 126 -4.33 -8.26 12.97
N ASN A 127 -3.83 -8.46 11.76
CA ASN A 127 -2.40 -8.59 11.46
C ASN A 127 -1.93 -7.37 10.66
N ALA A 128 -0.63 -7.10 10.61
CA ALA A 128 -0.09 -5.90 9.97
C ALA A 128 1.27 -6.13 9.30
N LEU A 129 1.53 -5.34 8.26
CA LEU A 129 2.85 -5.16 7.66
C LEU A 129 3.20 -3.67 7.71
N PHE A 130 4.32 -3.33 8.33
CA PHE A 130 4.75 -1.94 8.51
C PHE A 130 5.68 -1.50 7.39
N ASN A 131 5.45 -0.29 6.86
CA ASN A 131 6.26 0.33 5.80
C ASN A 131 6.56 -0.62 4.63
N VAL A 132 5.57 -1.38 4.18
CA VAL A 132 5.77 -2.48 3.21
C VAL A 132 5.50 -2.07 1.77
N PHE A 133 4.57 -1.14 1.55
CA PHE A 133 4.25 -0.63 0.21
C PHE A 133 4.99 0.69 0.00
N TRP A 134 5.87 0.75 -0.99
CA TRP A 134 6.69 1.93 -1.28
C TRP A 134 6.24 2.48 -2.62
N PHE A 135 5.55 3.61 -2.60
CA PHE A 135 5.00 4.24 -3.79
C PHE A 135 5.63 5.61 -4.00
N ASP A 136 6.10 5.87 -5.21
CA ASP A 136 6.54 7.19 -5.62
C ASP A 136 6.12 7.45 -7.07
N GLY A 137 5.03 8.20 -7.21
CA GLY A 137 4.49 8.62 -8.50
C GLY A 137 5.07 9.93 -8.99
N THR A 138 5.80 10.68 -8.15
CA THR A 138 6.31 12.00 -8.47
C THR A 138 7.68 11.91 -9.12
N ALA A 139 7.88 12.66 -10.20
CA ALA A 139 9.18 12.69 -10.87
C ALA A 139 10.10 13.75 -10.24
N PRO A 140 11.42 13.51 -10.18
CA PRO A 140 12.37 14.52 -9.74
C PRO A 140 12.45 15.67 -10.74
N ALA A 141 12.77 16.86 -10.23
CA ALA A 141 13.07 18.04 -11.03
C ALA A 141 14.59 18.24 -11.15
N SER A 142 15.06 18.68 -12.32
CA SER A 142 16.46 19.02 -12.56
C SER A 142 16.64 20.52 -12.81
N HIS A 143 17.78 21.06 -12.41
CA HIS A 143 18.13 22.47 -12.58
C HIS A 143 19.58 22.62 -13.02
N ALA A 144 19.85 23.66 -13.82
CA ALA A 144 21.18 24.00 -14.30
C ALA A 144 21.51 25.45 -13.95
N ALA A 145 22.52 25.65 -13.11
CA ALA A 145 23.05 26.97 -12.78
C ALA A 145 24.29 27.26 -13.64
N LEU A 146 24.28 28.40 -14.33
CA LEU A 146 25.36 28.85 -15.20
C LEU A 146 26.17 29.94 -14.50
N THR A 147 27.49 29.81 -14.48
CA THR A 147 28.40 30.83 -13.96
C THR A 147 29.49 31.17 -14.97
N GLY A 148 29.85 32.45 -15.05
CA GLY A 148 30.80 32.98 -16.04
C GLY A 148 30.64 34.50 -16.20
N LEU A 149 31.46 35.12 -17.06
CA LEU A 149 31.35 36.54 -17.36
C LEU A 149 30.23 36.78 -18.37
N GLN A 150 29.13 37.39 -17.93
CA GLN A 150 28.02 37.74 -18.83
C GLN A 150 28.40 38.93 -19.74
N GLY A 151 27.89 38.90 -20.97
CA GLY A 151 27.92 39.98 -21.96
C GLY A 151 26.52 40.55 -22.18
N ALA A 152 26.37 41.37 -23.22
CA ALA A 152 25.07 41.92 -23.60
C ALA A 152 24.18 40.86 -24.28
N ASN A 153 22.85 41.04 -24.26
CA ASN A 153 21.87 40.25 -25.02
C ASN A 153 21.99 38.71 -24.84
N GLY A 154 22.33 38.24 -23.63
CA GLY A 154 22.42 36.81 -23.32
C GLY A 154 23.73 36.12 -23.72
N TRP A 155 24.71 36.88 -24.25
CA TRP A 155 26.04 36.35 -24.56
C TRP A 155 26.90 36.15 -23.31
N TRP A 156 27.85 35.23 -23.39
CA TRP A 156 28.89 35.03 -22.38
C TRP A 156 30.26 35.37 -22.96
N ARG A 157 31.13 35.98 -22.15
CA ARG A 157 32.47 36.49 -22.52
C ARG A 157 33.62 35.66 -21.93
N SER A 158 33.32 34.58 -21.21
CA SER A 158 34.29 33.61 -20.70
C SER A 158 33.76 32.20 -20.89
N THR A 159 34.58 31.21 -20.54
CA THR A 159 34.11 29.85 -20.26
C THR A 159 32.94 29.92 -19.27
N VAL A 160 31.89 29.13 -19.55
CA VAL A 160 30.71 28.99 -18.68
C VAL A 160 30.83 27.69 -17.92
N THR A 161 30.76 27.76 -16.60
CA THR A 161 30.64 26.57 -15.74
C THR A 161 29.16 26.27 -15.53
N VAL A 162 28.74 25.07 -15.89
CA VAL A 162 27.41 24.54 -15.63
C VAL A 162 27.46 23.69 -14.37
N ASN A 163 26.59 23.98 -13.41
CA ASN A 163 26.36 23.15 -12.24
C ASN A 163 24.92 22.61 -12.28
N LEU A 164 24.78 21.29 -12.24
CA LEU A 164 23.52 20.58 -12.32
C LEU A 164 23.11 20.09 -10.94
N THR A 165 21.85 20.32 -10.60
CA THR A 165 21.22 19.76 -9.40
C THR A 165 19.93 19.05 -9.78
N ALA A 166 19.51 18.14 -8.91
CA ALA A 166 18.19 17.52 -9.01
C ALA A 166 17.60 17.40 -7.61
N ASN A 167 16.29 17.55 -7.52
CA ASN A 167 15.54 17.36 -6.29
C ASN A 167 14.36 16.44 -6.56
N ASP A 168 14.14 15.49 -5.66
CA ASP A 168 12.95 14.68 -5.61
C ASP A 168 12.14 15.09 -4.37
N PRO A 169 10.83 15.35 -4.47
CA PRO A 169 10.01 15.70 -3.31
C PRO A 169 9.97 14.56 -2.29
N GLU A 170 10.04 14.91 -1.00
CA GLU A 170 9.90 13.93 0.09
C GLU A 170 8.45 13.88 0.61
N PRO A 171 7.94 12.71 1.01
CA PRO A 171 8.60 11.39 0.97
C PRO A 171 8.64 10.79 -0.45
N GLY A 172 9.81 10.39 -0.92
CA GLY A 172 9.99 9.90 -2.29
C GLY A 172 11.06 8.83 -2.42
N SER A 173 11.27 8.32 -3.63
CA SER A 173 12.31 7.33 -3.93
C SER A 173 13.71 7.94 -4.04
N GLY A 174 13.78 9.26 -4.24
CA GLY A 174 15.01 10.03 -4.32
C GLY A 174 15.62 10.03 -5.72
N VAL A 175 16.60 10.92 -5.92
CA VAL A 175 17.33 11.00 -7.20
C VAL A 175 18.48 10.00 -7.21
N THR A 176 18.46 9.04 -8.15
CA THR A 176 19.59 8.11 -8.36
C THR A 176 20.71 8.73 -9.19
N ALA A 177 20.37 9.48 -10.24
CA ALA A 177 21.35 10.09 -11.14
C ALA A 177 20.75 11.30 -11.85
N ILE A 178 21.64 12.21 -12.27
CA ILE A 178 21.32 13.27 -13.23
C ILE A 178 22.15 13.02 -14.49
N TYR A 179 21.51 13.17 -15.65
CA TYR A 179 22.14 13.01 -16.95
C TYR A 179 22.11 14.34 -17.70
N HIS A 180 23.18 14.63 -18.44
CA HIS A 180 23.22 15.75 -19.34
C HIS A 180 23.82 15.37 -20.69
N GLN A 181 23.52 16.16 -21.69
CA GLN A 181 24.10 16.07 -23.01
C GLN A 181 24.44 17.49 -23.48
N LEU A 182 25.68 17.69 -23.90
CA LEU A 182 26.12 18.96 -24.45
C LEU A 182 26.26 18.82 -25.97
N ASP A 183 25.46 19.58 -26.72
CA ASP A 183 25.35 19.48 -28.18
C ASP A 183 25.13 18.00 -28.60
N ASN A 184 25.88 17.51 -29.59
CA ASN A 184 25.82 16.13 -30.07
C ASN A 184 26.81 15.16 -29.37
N GLN A 185 27.31 15.52 -28.19
CA GLN A 185 28.17 14.62 -27.41
C GLN A 185 27.37 13.45 -26.83
N GLY A 186 28.04 12.40 -26.36
CA GLY A 186 27.38 11.33 -25.60
C GLY A 186 26.78 11.86 -24.29
N VAL A 187 25.76 11.15 -23.79
CA VAL A 187 25.17 11.42 -22.46
C VAL A 187 26.22 11.22 -21.37
N GLN A 188 26.29 12.16 -20.43
CA GLN A 188 27.20 12.18 -19.29
C GLN A 188 26.44 12.25 -17.97
N THR A 189 27.07 11.84 -16.87
CA THR A 189 26.52 11.86 -15.51
C THR A 189 27.23 12.84 -14.57
N THR A 190 28.22 13.60 -15.06
CA THR A 190 28.88 14.60 -14.23
C THR A 190 27.92 15.75 -13.94
N THR A 191 27.98 16.26 -12.71
CA THR A 191 27.12 17.36 -12.24
C THR A 191 27.74 18.72 -12.44
N THR A 192 29.03 18.80 -12.76
CA THR A 192 29.72 20.05 -13.05
C THR A 192 30.61 19.89 -14.27
N PHE A 193 30.49 20.81 -15.23
CA PHE A 193 31.31 20.83 -16.44
C PHE A 193 31.46 22.25 -16.99
N ALA A 194 32.50 22.48 -17.79
CA ALA A 194 32.80 23.78 -18.38
C ALA A 194 32.54 23.77 -19.89
N VAL A 195 31.97 24.87 -20.40
CA VAL A 195 31.76 25.14 -21.82
C VAL A 195 32.66 26.28 -22.24
N SER A 196 33.71 25.98 -23.01
CA SER A 196 34.72 26.95 -23.42
C SER A 196 34.16 28.06 -24.33
N ALA A 197 34.70 29.27 -24.18
CA ALA A 197 34.38 30.40 -25.07
C ALA A 197 34.76 30.07 -26.53
N GLY A 198 33.93 30.52 -27.48
CA GLY A 198 34.17 30.33 -28.92
C GLY A 198 33.59 29.05 -29.53
N ARG A 199 32.88 28.21 -28.76
CA ARG A 199 32.03 27.16 -29.33
C ARG A 199 30.80 27.78 -30.01
N THR A 200 30.50 27.35 -31.24
CA THR A 200 29.19 27.54 -31.87
C THR A 200 28.20 26.55 -31.23
N PRO A 201 27.13 27.01 -30.53
CA PRO A 201 26.17 26.10 -29.92
C PRO A 201 25.43 25.33 -31.01
N THR A 202 25.44 23.99 -30.93
CA THR A 202 24.60 23.16 -31.80
C THR A 202 23.54 22.53 -30.91
N ALA A 203 22.54 23.33 -30.54
CA ALA A 203 21.33 22.99 -29.77
C ALA A 203 21.55 22.19 -28.45
N LEU A 204 21.22 22.82 -27.32
CA LEU A 204 21.05 22.13 -26.04
C LEU A 204 19.78 21.26 -26.10
N LEU A 205 19.92 19.96 -26.36
CA LEU A 205 18.80 19.01 -26.18
C LEU A 205 18.70 18.65 -24.70
N GLY A 206 17.52 18.84 -24.13
CA GLY A 206 17.27 18.96 -22.69
C GLY A 206 17.79 17.85 -21.77
N THR A 207 17.94 18.20 -20.50
CA THR A 207 18.19 17.27 -19.40
C THR A 207 17.03 16.28 -19.30
N ARG A 208 17.29 15.01 -19.62
CA ARG A 208 16.34 13.93 -19.38
C ARG A 208 16.69 13.26 -18.07
N CYS A 209 15.82 13.38 -17.07
CA CYS A 209 15.79 12.45 -15.96
C CYS A 209 15.03 11.21 -16.45
N SER A 210 15.69 10.06 -16.56
CA SER A 210 15.03 8.82 -17.00
C SER A 210 14.42 8.08 -15.82
N ARG A 211 13.15 7.68 -15.98
CA ARG A 211 12.45 6.67 -15.16
C ARG A 211 13.14 5.31 -15.37
N GLN A 212 13.52 4.63 -14.28
CA GLN A 212 13.65 3.16 -14.31
C GLN A 212 12.30 2.53 -13.95
#